data_AF-A0AAJ0RKP5-F1
#
_entry.id   AF-A0AAJ0RKP5-F1
#
_cell.length_a   1.000
_cell.length_b   1.000
_cell.length_c   1.000
_cell.angle_alpha   90.00
_cell.angle_beta   90.00
_cell.angle_gamma   90.00
#
_symmetry.space_group_name_H-M   'P 1'
#
loop_
_entity.id
_entity.type
_entity.pdbx_description
1 polymer ?
#
loop_
_entity_poly.entity_id
_entity_poly.type
_entity_poly.pdbx_seq_one_letter_code
_entity_poly.pdbx_strand_id
1 'polypeptide(L)'
;MVLIKGAFREDGDKLYIFERYSQAARVFVDVTFAPFGGRFLERVRITNLTVFGNAVAEIIKRLDPFNATYHKTHTGFDRFAD
;
A
#
# COMPACT_ATOMS: atom_id res chain seq x y z
N MET A 1 9.22 9.74 -6.06
CA MET A 1 9.86 8.75 -5.18
C MET A 1 8.82 7.73 -4.74
N VAL A 2 9.13 6.45 -4.94
CA VAL A 2 8.35 5.31 -4.43
C VAL A 2 9.24 4.59 -3.43
N LEU A 3 8.75 4.41 -2.20
CA LEU A 3 9.45 3.64 -1.18
C LEU A 3 8.62 2.41 -0.87
N ILE A 4 9.22 1.23 -1.03
CA ILE A 4 8.61 -0.06 -0.71
C ILE A 4 9.55 -0.74 0.28
N LYS A 5 9.02 -1.12 1.44
CA LYS A 5 9.78 -1.86 2.45
C LYS A 5 8.98 -3.06 2.92
N GLY A 6 9.62 -4.22 2.91
CA GLY A 6 9.10 -5.44 3.55
C GLY A 6 9.71 -5.61 4.93
N ALA A 7 8.89 -6.03 5.90
CA ALA A 7 9.35 -6.47 7.21
C ALA A 7 8.58 -7.73 7.60
N PHE A 8 9.30 -8.78 7.97
CA PHE A 8 8.66 -9.96 8.57
C PHE A 8 8.42 -9.72 10.05
N ARG A 9 7.34 -10.31 10.57
CA ARG A 9 7.18 -10.53 12.01
C ARG A 9 8.26 -11.51 12.51
N GLU A 10 8.57 -11.49 13.80
CA GLU A 10 9.64 -12.30 14.39
C GLU A 10 9.56 -13.81 14.07
N ASP A 11 8.35 -14.36 13.97
CA ASP A 11 8.06 -15.75 13.62
C ASP A 11 8.07 -16.03 12.11
N GLY A 12 8.27 -15.00 11.27
CA GLY A 12 8.37 -15.12 9.81
C GLY A 12 7.06 -15.40 9.08
N ASP A 13 5.94 -15.55 9.80
CA ASP A 13 4.65 -15.97 9.26
C ASP A 13 3.88 -14.84 8.55
N LYS A 14 4.22 -13.59 8.88
CA LYS A 14 3.57 -12.38 8.39
C LYS A 14 4.58 -11.43 7.80
N LEU A 15 4.32 -11.02 6.57
CA LEU A 15 5.04 -9.95 5.88
C LEU A 15 4.19 -8.67 5.92
N TYR A 16 4.78 -7.60 6.42
CA TYR A 16 4.26 -6.25 6.34
C TYR A 16 4.96 -5.52 5.21
N ILE A 17 4.18 -4.96 4.28
CA ILE A 17 4.70 -4.16 3.16
C ILE A 17 4.27 -2.71 3.38
N PHE A 18 5.24 -1.80 3.43
CA PHE A 18 5.02 -0.38 3.58
C PHE A 18 5.35 0.32 2.28
N GLU A 19 4.34 0.95 1.68
CA GLU A 19 4.45 1.62 0.38
C GLU A 19 4.12 3.11 0.54
N ARG A 20 5.09 3.99 0.25
CA ARG A 20 4.90 5.44 0.23
C ARG A 20 5.12 5.97 -1.18
N TYR A 21 4.12 6.69 -1.69
CA TYR A 21 4.17 7.30 -3.01
C TYR A 21 4.19 8.81 -2.89
N SER A 22 5.13 9.47 -3.56
CA SER A 22 5.17 10.95 -3.63
C SER A 22 4.18 11.52 -4.66
N GLN A 23 3.69 10.70 -5.60
CA GLN A 23 2.70 11.04 -6.62
C GLN A 23 1.82 9.82 -6.93
N ALA A 24 0.68 10.08 -7.60
CA ALA A 24 -0.42 9.16 -7.91
C ALA A 24 -0.11 7.65 -7.75
N ALA A 25 -0.57 7.08 -6.63
CA ALA A 25 -0.53 5.64 -6.34
C ALA A 25 -1.08 4.77 -7.48
N ARG A 26 -1.89 5.36 -8.37
CA ARG A 26 -2.41 4.77 -9.61
C ARG A 26 -1.33 4.14 -10.48
N VAL A 27 -0.22 4.83 -10.70
CA VAL A 27 0.87 4.33 -11.57
C VAL A 27 1.46 3.06 -10.98
N PHE A 28 1.61 3.01 -9.66
CA PHE A 28 2.14 1.81 -9.02
C PHE A 28 1.16 0.62 -9.13
N VAL A 29 -0.11 0.83 -8.80
CA VAL A 29 -1.11 -0.26 -8.85
C VAL A 29 -1.19 -0.84 -10.26
N ASP A 30 -1.28 -0.01 -11.29
CA ASP A 30 -1.51 -0.47 -12.66
C ASP A 30 -0.25 -0.96 -13.37
N VAL A 31 0.86 -0.24 -13.21
CA VAL A 31 2.06 -0.47 -14.02
C VAL A 31 3.05 -1.35 -13.29
N THR A 32 3.09 -1.28 -11.96
CA THR A 32 4.10 -1.98 -11.17
C THR A 32 3.55 -3.24 -10.50
N PHE A 33 2.41 -3.18 -9.82
CA PHE A 33 1.88 -4.34 -9.10
C PHE A 33 1.04 -5.26 -9.99
N ALA A 34 0.06 -4.72 -10.73
CA ALA A 34 -0.90 -5.54 -11.48
C ALA A 34 -0.28 -6.62 -12.39
N PRO A 35 0.84 -6.38 -13.12
CA PRO A 35 1.46 -7.41 -13.96
C PRO A 35 1.97 -8.63 -13.18
N PHE A 36 2.29 -8.47 -11.89
CA PHE A 36 2.82 -9.52 -11.03
C PHE A 36 1.83 -9.96 -9.93
N GLY A 37 0.72 -9.25 -9.78
CA GLY A 37 -0.24 -9.44 -8.69
C GLY A 37 -0.77 -10.86 -8.59
N GLY A 38 -1.06 -11.52 -9.72
CA GLY A 38 -1.51 -12.93 -9.72
C GLY A 38 -0.49 -13.87 -9.07
N ARG A 39 0.78 -13.81 -9.51
CA ARG A 39 1.86 -14.63 -8.95
C ARG A 39 2.13 -14.33 -7.48
N PHE A 40 1.96 -13.08 -7.07
CA PHE A 40 2.08 -12.69 -5.68
C PHE A 40 0.98 -13.34 -4.84
N LEU A 41 -0.28 -13.21 -5.28
CA LEU A 41 -1.47 -13.73 -4.59
C LEU A 41 -1.55 -15.26 -4.56
N GLU A 42 -0.85 -15.97 -5.44
CA GLU A 42 -0.67 -17.43 -5.35
C GLU A 42 0.12 -17.87 -4.10
N ARG A 43 0.97 -16.99 -3.56
CA ARG A 43 1.94 -17.34 -2.51
C ARG A 43 1.60 -16.73 -1.16
N VAL A 44 0.73 -15.73 -1.15
CA VAL A 44 0.38 -14.98 0.08
C VAL A 44 -1.11 -14.70 0.12
N ARG A 45 -1.63 -14.61 1.34
CA ARG A 45 -2.98 -14.09 1.57
C ARG A 45 -2.85 -12.68 2.13
N ILE A 46 -3.45 -11.71 1.47
CA ILE A 46 -3.58 -10.36 2.03
C ILE A 46 -4.61 -10.43 3.16
N THR A 47 -4.16 -10.24 4.40
CA THR A 47 -5.02 -10.27 5.59
C THR A 47 -5.44 -8.88 6.04
N ASN A 48 -4.70 -7.84 5.65
CA ASN A 48 -5.01 -6.45 5.94
C ASN A 48 -4.38 -5.54 4.88
N LEU A 49 -5.10 -4.48 4.51
CA LEU A 49 -4.61 -3.40 3.65
C LEU A 49 -5.10 -2.08 4.22
N THR A 50 -4.17 -1.19 4.58
CA THR A 50 -4.50 0.13 5.13
C THR A 50 -3.90 1.21 4.24
N VAL A 51 -4.70 2.20 3.89
CA VAL A 51 -4.32 3.33 3.04
C VAL A 51 -4.41 4.61 3.84
N PHE A 52 -3.29 5.31 3.97
CA PHE A 52 -3.22 6.64 4.57
C PHE A 52 -3.09 7.71 3.48
N GLY A 53 -3.88 8.77 3.59
CA GLY A 53 -3.87 9.92 2.69
C GLY A 53 -5.20 10.14 1.97
N ASN A 54 -5.19 11.03 0.97
CA ASN A 54 -6.37 11.35 0.17
C ASN A 54 -6.48 10.42 -1.03
N ALA A 55 -7.01 9.21 -0.82
CA ALA A 55 -7.28 8.26 -1.90
C ALA A 55 -8.38 8.79 -2.82
N VAL A 56 -8.12 8.81 -4.12
CA VAL A 56 -9.11 9.16 -5.15
C VAL A 56 -10.00 7.95 -5.49
N ALA A 57 -11.21 8.20 -6.01
CA ALA A 57 -12.22 7.17 -6.28
C ALA A 57 -11.71 5.98 -7.10
N GLU A 58 -10.81 6.22 -8.05
CA GLU A 58 -10.22 5.16 -8.87
C GLU A 58 -9.33 4.20 -8.07
N ILE A 59 -8.55 4.71 -7.11
CA ILE A 59 -7.74 3.88 -6.23
C ILE A 59 -8.63 3.08 -5.31
N ILE A 60 -9.68 3.71 -4.77
CA ILE A 60 -10.66 3.04 -3.92
C ILE A 60 -11.24 1.84 -4.66
N LYS A 61 -11.74 2.04 -5.88
CA LYS A 61 -12.30 0.96 -6.71
C LYS A 61 -11.36 -0.23 -6.91
N ARG A 62 -10.04 0.01 -6.99
CA ARG A 62 -9.04 -1.06 -7.20
C ARG A 62 -8.66 -1.79 -5.94
N LEU A 63 -8.68 -1.11 -4.81
CA LEU A 63 -8.26 -1.66 -3.52
C LEU A 63 -9.44 -2.22 -2.71
N ASP A 64 -10.67 -1.87 -3.05
CA ASP A 64 -11.90 -2.40 -2.45
C ASP A 64 -11.99 -3.94 -2.45
N PRO A 65 -11.60 -4.67 -3.51
CA PRO A 65 -11.57 -6.14 -3.48
C PRO A 65 -10.69 -6.73 -2.36
N PHE A 66 -9.74 -5.96 -1.84
CA PHE A 66 -8.88 -6.34 -0.72
C PHE A 66 -9.40 -5.87 0.65
N ASN A 67 -10.63 -5.32 0.72
CA ASN A 67 -11.24 -4.74 1.92
C ASN A 67 -10.33 -3.69 2.59
N ALA A 68 -9.77 -2.78 1.79
CA ALA A 68 -8.86 -1.76 2.28
C ALA A 68 -9.54 -0.82 3.29
N THR A 69 -8.81 -0.47 4.36
CA THR A 69 -9.23 0.56 5.32
C THR A 69 -8.56 1.89 4.97
N TYR A 70 -9.34 2.96 4.86
CA TYR A 70 -8.84 4.29 4.44
C TYR A 70 -8.83 5.29 5.59
N HIS A 71 -7.72 6.02 5.73
CA HIS A 71 -7.55 7.08 6.72
C HIS A 71 -7.07 8.35 6.04
N LYS A 72 -7.79 9.46 6.23
CA LYS A 72 -7.32 10.77 5.79
C LYS A 72 -6.26 11.29 6.74
N THR A 73 -5.09 11.60 6.22
CA THR A 73 -4.02 12.25 7.00
C THR A 73 -4.39 13.71 7.23
N HIS A 74 -4.27 14.19 8.47
CA HIS A 74 -4.60 15.58 8.82
C HIS A 74 -3.35 16.38 9.22
N THR A 75 -2.57 15.91 10.20
CA THR A 75 -1.35 16.57 10.69
C THR A 75 -0.29 15.52 11.05
N GLY A 76 0.95 15.95 11.27
CA GLY A 76 2.04 15.10 11.74
C GLY A 76 3.31 15.87 12.03
N PHE A 77 4.34 15.14 12.45
CA PHE A 77 5.71 15.66 12.61
C PHE A 77 6.59 15.01 11.55
N ASP A 78 7.37 15.79 10.83
CA ASP A 78 8.44 15.30 9.95
C ASP A 78 9.75 15.95 10.40
N ARG A 79 10.84 15.18 10.35
CA ARG A 79 12.19 15.65 10.67
C ARG A 79 12.67 16.73 9.70
N PHE A 80 12.04 16.81 8.53
CA PHE A 80 12.34 17.74 7.44
C PHE A 80 11.13 18.57 7.00
N ALA A 81 10.10 18.69 7.85
CA ALA A 81 9.09 19.72 7.63
C ALA A 81 9.75 21.08 7.89
N ASP A 82 9.69 21.97 6.90
CA ASP A 82 10.03 23.39 7.08
C ASP A 82 9.19 24.02 8.19
#